data_AF-A0A9N7ZAT9-F1
#
_entry.id   AF-A0A9N7ZAT9-F1
#
_cell.length_a   1.000
_cell.length_b   1.000
_cell.length_c   1.000
_cell.angle_alpha   90.00
_cell.angle_beta   90.00
_cell.angle_gamma   90.00
#
_symmetry.space_group_name_H-M   'P 1'
#
loop_
_entity.id
_entity.type
_entity.pdbx_description
1 polymer ?
#
loop_
_entity_poly.entity_id
_entity_poly.type
_entity_poly.pdbx_seq_one_letter_code
_entity_poly.pdbx_strand_id
1 'polypeptide(L)'
;MLKKIYKLLAKRALPKIMALHRLSFRLRQTVTHYFRTQENNPEFQCEKHLGQYYTLPSAHISTAFPHGLPWRYQQQVKTFNEACMMVRQPALEVISYLKKADYSKPALRYLFYGLRGSGKTMSLCHTVHFCHTQGWLVLHVPDAFLWVKNCKELLPSSFNTSRFDQPLQAAEWLRHFKITNEQFLSKIKTKQRYVWTKSESTEEGSLLGQLVDMGISRVKSSSDVVGAVMKELRLQSGQPESNFRLAVAVDGVNALWGRSTIKKEDRSAVEPEELTLVYNLRKLMNNDWTGGAIISTVCQTGSLFISKSAYLPQELLGETGFDKMDPFIPVSVPNYSEKEFESCYLYYMDRNWLQHPQSLTEEGKKELVFMTNRNPTMMERICSSL
;
A
#
# COMPACT_ATOMS: atom_id res chain seq x y z
N MET A 1 57.62 1.91 40.41
CA MET A 1 56.43 1.58 41.24
C MET A 1 55.11 1.83 40.49
N LEU A 2 54.89 3.00 39.88
CA LEU A 2 53.68 3.37 39.12
C LEU A 2 53.25 2.40 38.00
N LYS A 3 54.18 1.89 37.17
CA LYS A 3 53.86 0.93 36.10
C LYS A 3 53.25 -0.39 36.62
N LYS A 4 53.61 -0.84 37.82
CA LYS A 4 53.03 -2.04 38.45
C LYS A 4 51.60 -1.78 38.93
N ILE A 5 51.35 -0.60 39.50
CA ILE A 5 50.02 -0.16 39.97
C ILE A 5 49.06 -0.03 38.78
N TYR A 6 49.50 0.57 37.68
CA TYR A 6 48.69 0.71 36.46
C TYR A 6 48.32 -0.65 35.85
N LYS A 7 49.27 -1.60 35.78
CA LYS A 7 49.00 -2.98 35.32
C LYS A 7 48.01 -3.72 36.23
N LEU A 8 48.06 -3.49 37.55
CA LEU A 8 47.15 -4.11 38.51
C LEU A 8 45.73 -3.52 38.42
N LEU A 9 45.61 -2.20 38.26
CA LEU A 9 44.35 -1.51 38.05
C LEU A 9 43.71 -1.92 36.71
N ALA A 10 44.49 -1.97 35.63
CA ALA A 10 44.03 -2.45 34.33
C ALA A 10 43.54 -3.91 34.39
N LYS A 11 44.28 -4.81 35.07
CA LYS A 11 43.86 -6.22 35.26
C LYS A 11 42.56 -6.37 36.04
N ARG A 12 42.23 -5.44 36.94
CA ARG A 12 40.98 -5.48 37.73
C ARG A 12 39.80 -4.74 37.05
N ALA A 13 40.07 -3.69 36.29
CA ALA A 13 39.05 -2.86 35.66
C ALA A 13 38.59 -3.38 34.28
N LEU A 14 39.51 -3.86 33.43
CA LEU A 14 39.17 -4.36 32.08
C LEU A 14 38.08 -5.46 32.10
N PRO A 15 38.14 -6.48 32.97
CA PRO A 15 37.13 -7.53 33.00
C PRO A 15 35.74 -6.99 33.38
N LYS A 16 35.67 -6.00 34.28
CA LYS A 16 34.40 -5.36 34.68
C LYS A 16 33.83 -4.50 33.55
N ILE A 17 34.67 -3.75 32.84
CA ILE A 17 34.26 -2.95 31.67
C ILE A 17 33.77 -3.87 30.54
N MET A 18 34.48 -4.96 30.27
CA MET A 18 34.04 -5.95 29.29
C MET A 18 32.76 -6.68 29.69
N ALA A 19 32.55 -6.96 30.98
CA ALA A 19 31.31 -7.53 31.49
C ALA A 19 30.12 -6.57 31.33
N LEU A 20 30.31 -5.28 31.66
CA LEU A 20 29.31 -4.22 31.44
C LEU A 20 28.98 -4.07 29.95
N HIS A 21 29.98 -4.12 29.07
CA HIS A 21 29.77 -4.05 27.63
C HIS A 21 29.06 -5.29 27.06
N ARG A 22 29.30 -6.48 27.63
CA ARG A 22 28.56 -7.71 27.27
C ARG A 22 27.13 -7.68 27.78
N LEU A 23 26.91 -7.16 29.00
CA LEU A 23 25.58 -6.97 29.58
C LEU A 23 24.78 -5.94 28.78
N SER A 24 25.37 -4.79 28.44
CA SER A 24 24.71 -3.78 27.61
C SER A 24 24.43 -4.29 26.21
N PHE A 25 25.34 -5.07 25.61
CA PHE A 25 25.12 -5.70 24.32
C PHE A 25 24.00 -6.75 24.37
N ARG A 26 23.97 -7.62 25.39
CA ARG A 26 22.88 -8.59 25.59
C ARG A 26 21.55 -7.90 25.84
N LEU A 27 21.51 -6.86 26.67
CA LEU A 27 20.31 -6.07 26.95
C LEU A 27 19.79 -5.41 25.67
N ARG A 28 20.67 -4.80 24.87
CA ARG A 28 20.33 -4.27 23.54
C ARG A 28 19.77 -5.36 22.62
N GLN A 29 20.39 -6.54 22.58
CA GLN A 29 19.88 -7.67 21.79
C GLN A 29 18.47 -8.09 22.24
N THR A 30 18.24 -8.30 23.54
CA THR A 30 16.89 -8.63 24.07
C THR A 30 15.86 -7.54 23.80
N VAL A 31 16.23 -6.26 23.87
CA VAL A 31 15.34 -5.14 23.54
C VAL A 31 15.06 -5.08 22.04
N THR A 32 16.05 -5.32 21.17
CA THR A 32 15.84 -5.40 19.71
C THR A 32 14.93 -6.57 19.31
N HIS A 33 15.00 -7.71 20.00
CA HIS A 33 14.09 -8.84 19.78
C HIS A 33 12.65 -8.56 20.22
N TYR A 34 12.41 -7.52 21.02
CA TYR A 34 11.07 -7.18 21.48
C TYR A 34 10.25 -6.47 20.39
N PHE A 35 10.85 -5.51 19.68
CA PHE A 35 10.15 -4.70 18.67
C PHE A 35 10.51 -5.05 17.22
N ARG A 36 11.54 -5.84 16.93
CA ARG A 36 11.81 -6.39 15.59
C ARG A 36 11.56 -7.90 15.55
N THR A 37 11.11 -8.38 14.40
CA THR A 37 11.06 -9.82 14.09
C THR A 37 12.18 -10.20 13.13
N GLN A 38 12.64 -11.45 13.23
CA GLN A 38 13.52 -12.05 12.21
C GLN A 38 12.73 -12.58 11.00
N GLU A 39 11.41 -12.73 11.15
CA GLU A 39 10.53 -13.22 10.10
C GLU A 39 10.14 -12.10 9.12
N ASN A 40 10.88 -12.00 8.02
CA ASN A 40 10.68 -10.99 6.99
C ASN A 40 9.70 -11.43 5.90
N ASN A 41 9.34 -12.71 5.82
CA ASN A 41 8.38 -13.21 4.84
C ASN A 41 6.95 -13.09 5.39
N PRO A 42 6.06 -12.29 4.76
CA PRO A 42 4.66 -12.16 5.19
C PRO A 42 3.88 -13.48 5.23
N GLU A 43 4.31 -14.49 4.45
CA GLU A 43 3.71 -15.81 4.47
C GLU A 43 3.82 -16.50 5.83
N PHE A 44 4.93 -16.33 6.55
CA PHE A 44 5.15 -17.03 7.83
C PHE A 44 4.82 -16.15 9.04
N GLN A 45 4.29 -14.95 8.81
CA GLN A 45 3.88 -14.07 9.88
C GLN A 45 2.57 -14.53 10.54
N CYS A 46 2.51 -14.43 11.87
CA CYS A 46 1.41 -14.89 12.70
C CYS A 46 1.30 -14.00 13.95
N GLU A 47 0.38 -14.32 14.86
CA GLU A 47 0.11 -13.56 16.10
C GLU A 47 1.36 -13.33 16.97
N LYS A 48 2.34 -14.24 16.93
CA LYS A 48 3.61 -14.09 17.67
C LYS A 48 4.39 -12.84 17.25
N HIS A 49 4.28 -12.46 15.98
CA HIS A 49 4.98 -11.31 15.41
C HIS A 49 4.20 -10.00 15.55
N LEU A 50 2.99 -10.02 16.11
CA LEU A 50 2.14 -8.84 16.22
C LEU A 50 2.83 -7.72 17.02
N GLY A 51 2.82 -6.51 16.45
CA GLY A 51 3.49 -5.32 17.00
C GLY A 51 4.97 -5.25 16.66
N GLN A 52 5.57 -6.29 16.08
CA GLN A 52 6.98 -6.28 15.70
C GLN A 52 7.18 -5.76 14.28
N TYR A 53 8.32 -5.13 14.04
CA TYR A 53 8.76 -4.66 12.75
C TYR A 53 9.53 -5.74 12.00
N TYR A 54 9.09 -6.05 10.78
CA TYR A 54 9.88 -6.84 9.84
C TYR A 54 10.53 -5.92 8.81
N THR A 55 11.70 -6.31 8.31
CA THR A 55 12.42 -5.56 7.29
C THR A 55 11.86 -5.91 5.92
N LEU A 56 11.41 -4.89 5.18
CA LEU A 56 11.05 -5.01 3.78
C LEU A 56 12.33 -5.02 2.93
N PRO A 57 12.63 -6.10 2.18
CA PRO A 57 13.84 -6.14 1.35
C PRO A 57 13.85 -5.03 0.30
N SER A 58 14.98 -4.35 0.10
CA SER A 58 15.10 -3.23 -0.84
C SER A 58 14.69 -3.59 -2.27
N ALA A 59 14.99 -4.83 -2.70
CA ALA A 59 14.56 -5.35 -4.00
C ALA A 59 13.02 -5.37 -4.11
N HIS A 60 12.31 -5.77 -3.05
CA HIS A 60 10.85 -5.79 -3.04
C HIS A 60 10.25 -4.38 -3.00
N ILE A 61 10.94 -3.39 -2.43
CA ILE A 61 10.45 -2.00 -2.46
C ILE A 61 10.36 -1.51 -3.91
N SER A 62 11.43 -1.70 -4.69
CA SER A 62 11.47 -1.23 -6.08
C SER A 62 10.52 -2.01 -7.00
N THR A 63 10.29 -3.30 -6.74
CA THR A 63 9.40 -4.12 -7.58
C THR A 63 7.95 -4.05 -7.13
N ALA A 64 7.64 -4.28 -5.84
CA ALA A 64 6.26 -4.33 -5.34
C ALA A 64 5.64 -2.94 -5.14
N PHE A 65 6.47 -1.93 -4.87
CA PHE A 65 5.99 -0.57 -4.54
C PHE A 65 6.73 0.55 -5.27
N PRO A 66 6.79 0.55 -6.62
CA PRO A 66 7.45 1.63 -7.37
C PRO A 66 6.89 3.03 -7.04
N HIS A 67 5.61 3.11 -6.63
CA HIS A 67 4.94 4.36 -6.21
C HIS A 67 3.84 4.09 -5.17
N GLY A 68 3.89 2.94 -4.48
CA GLY A 68 2.79 2.44 -3.65
C GLY A 68 2.88 2.78 -2.17
N LEU A 69 4.02 3.28 -1.71
CA LEU A 69 4.26 3.59 -0.30
C LEU A 69 3.89 5.05 0.01
N PRO A 70 3.30 5.33 1.20
CA PRO A 70 3.01 6.70 1.61
C PRO A 70 4.27 7.57 1.61
N TRP A 71 4.16 8.81 1.10
CA TRP A 71 5.28 9.77 1.03
C TRP A 71 6.07 9.90 2.34
N ARG A 72 5.37 10.04 3.47
CA ARG A 72 6.01 10.16 4.79
C ARG A 72 6.79 8.92 5.20
N TYR A 73 6.25 7.74 4.88
CA TYR A 73 6.97 6.50 5.10
C TYR A 73 8.21 6.43 4.21
N GLN A 74 8.13 6.86 2.94
CA GLN A 74 9.32 6.94 2.07
C GLN A 74 10.40 7.90 2.64
N GLN A 75 10.01 9.03 3.22
CA GLN A 75 10.95 9.92 3.92
C GLN A 75 11.58 9.23 5.13
N GLN A 76 10.78 8.52 5.93
CA GLN A 76 11.29 7.75 7.07
C GLN A 76 12.27 6.66 6.62
N VAL A 77 11.95 5.90 5.57
CA VAL A 77 12.84 4.87 4.99
C VAL A 77 14.16 5.48 4.57
N LYS A 78 14.12 6.63 3.88
CA LYS A 78 15.31 7.35 3.44
C LYS A 78 16.16 7.82 4.62
N THR A 79 15.53 8.38 5.65
CA THR A 79 16.23 8.90 6.84
C THR A 79 16.81 7.78 7.70
N PHE A 80 16.07 6.69 7.89
CA PHE A 80 16.52 5.53 8.66
C PHE A 80 17.43 4.61 7.85
N ASN A 81 17.56 4.79 6.54
CA ASN A 81 18.31 3.91 5.66
C ASN A 81 17.90 2.42 5.82
N GLU A 82 16.63 2.19 6.14
CA GLU A 82 16.01 0.87 6.23
C GLU A 82 14.49 1.00 6.04
N ALA A 83 13.85 -0.02 5.49
CA ALA A 83 12.40 -0.08 5.39
C ALA A 83 11.87 -1.15 6.33
N CYS A 84 11.19 -0.71 7.39
CA CYS A 84 10.59 -1.60 8.39
C CYS A 84 9.08 -1.37 8.47
N MET A 85 8.31 -2.45 8.36
CA MET A 85 6.86 -2.42 8.53
C MET A 85 6.44 -3.20 9.77
N MET A 86 5.55 -2.62 10.57
CA MET A 86 4.98 -3.29 11.73
C MET A 86 3.93 -4.31 11.30
N VAL A 87 4.03 -5.53 11.81
CA VAL A 87 3.00 -6.57 11.66
C VAL A 87 1.81 -6.21 12.56
N ARG A 88 0.66 -5.94 11.95
CA ARG A 88 -0.57 -5.56 12.66
C ARG A 88 -1.70 -6.54 12.43
N GLN A 89 -2.62 -6.63 13.40
CA GLN A 89 -3.77 -7.55 13.35
C GLN A 89 -4.60 -7.43 12.05
N PRO A 90 -4.98 -6.24 11.55
CA PRO A 90 -5.83 -6.14 10.37
C PRO A 90 -5.20 -6.75 9.11
N ALA A 91 -3.89 -6.60 8.94
CA ALA A 91 -3.18 -7.17 7.80
C ALA A 91 -3.05 -8.70 7.94
N LEU A 92 -2.73 -9.20 9.14
CA LEU A 92 -2.69 -10.65 9.41
C LEU A 92 -4.05 -11.32 9.19
N GLU A 93 -5.13 -10.64 9.56
CA GLU A 93 -6.50 -11.11 9.34
C GLU A 93 -6.79 -11.28 7.84
N VAL A 94 -6.54 -10.26 7.02
CA VAL A 94 -6.75 -10.34 5.56
C VAL A 94 -5.83 -11.39 4.93
N ILE A 95 -4.55 -11.45 5.31
CA ILE A 95 -3.62 -12.48 4.83
C ILE A 95 -4.13 -13.90 5.18
N SER A 96 -4.69 -14.09 6.38
CA SER A 96 -5.30 -15.36 6.79
C SER A 96 -6.50 -15.72 5.90
N TYR A 97 -7.36 -14.76 5.56
CA TYR A 97 -8.46 -14.98 4.63
C TYR A 97 -7.97 -15.31 3.22
N LEU A 98 -6.97 -14.58 2.71
CA LEU A 98 -6.38 -14.87 1.40
C LEU A 98 -5.77 -16.27 1.33
N LYS A 99 -5.14 -16.76 2.41
CA LYS A 99 -4.60 -18.13 2.44
C LYS A 99 -5.68 -19.21 2.39
N LYS A 100 -6.85 -18.94 2.98
CA LYS A 100 -7.97 -19.90 3.10
C LYS A 100 -9.02 -19.78 1.99
N ALA A 101 -8.97 -18.71 1.20
CA ALA A 101 -9.97 -18.45 0.18
C ALA A 101 -9.95 -19.49 -0.94
N ASP A 102 -11.14 -19.85 -1.41
CA ASP A 102 -11.34 -20.68 -2.59
C ASP A 102 -11.45 -19.78 -3.83
N TYR A 103 -10.39 -19.79 -4.64
CA TYR A 103 -10.28 -18.94 -5.83
C TYR A 103 -11.05 -19.44 -7.05
N SER A 104 -11.75 -20.58 -6.95
CA SER A 104 -12.74 -20.98 -7.95
C SER A 104 -14.04 -20.18 -7.82
N LYS A 105 -14.25 -19.52 -6.68
CA LYS A 105 -15.43 -18.69 -6.39
C LYS A 105 -15.23 -17.23 -6.83
N PRO A 106 -16.33 -16.45 -6.92
CA PRO A 106 -16.27 -15.01 -7.15
C PRO A 106 -15.28 -14.28 -6.24
N ALA A 107 -14.58 -13.30 -6.79
CA ALA A 107 -13.54 -12.55 -6.10
C ALA A 107 -14.07 -11.90 -4.80
N LEU A 108 -13.43 -12.22 -3.68
CA LEU A 108 -13.76 -11.63 -2.38
C LEU A 108 -13.28 -10.18 -2.29
N ARG A 109 -14.10 -9.32 -1.68
CA ARG A 109 -13.80 -7.90 -1.47
C ARG A 109 -13.48 -7.66 0.00
N TYR A 110 -12.25 -7.26 0.30
CA TYR A 110 -11.80 -6.85 1.62
C TYR A 110 -11.71 -5.32 1.67
N LEU A 111 -12.26 -4.71 2.72
CA LEU A 111 -12.30 -3.26 2.85
C LEU A 111 -11.72 -2.80 4.20
N PHE A 112 -10.52 -2.25 4.17
CA PHE A 112 -9.92 -1.61 5.34
C PHE A 112 -10.58 -0.25 5.62
N TYR A 113 -11.09 -0.07 6.84
CA TYR A 113 -11.68 1.19 7.30
C TYR A 113 -11.19 1.56 8.69
N GLY A 114 -11.42 2.81 9.11
CA GLY A 114 -10.96 3.30 10.42
C GLY A 114 -10.53 4.76 10.38
N LEU A 115 -10.20 5.29 11.56
CA LEU A 115 -9.88 6.70 11.77
C LEU A 115 -8.75 7.21 10.87
N ARG A 116 -8.72 8.53 10.64
CA ARG A 116 -7.63 9.17 9.90
C ARG A 116 -6.29 8.86 10.57
N GLY A 117 -5.33 8.42 9.76
CA GLY A 117 -3.98 8.14 10.23
C GLY A 117 -3.79 6.85 11.03
N SER A 118 -4.81 5.96 11.07
CA SER A 118 -4.74 4.68 11.79
C SER A 118 -3.88 3.60 11.15
N GLY A 119 -3.35 3.82 9.93
CA GLY A 119 -2.45 2.88 9.24
C GLY A 119 -3.11 1.98 8.18
N LYS A 120 -4.32 2.32 7.70
CA LYS A 120 -5.03 1.56 6.64
C LYS A 120 -4.17 1.27 5.41
N THR A 121 -3.55 2.30 4.83
CA THR A 121 -2.65 2.16 3.67
C THR A 121 -1.49 1.22 3.97
N MET A 122 -0.89 1.31 5.17
CA MET A 122 0.20 0.41 5.53
C MET A 122 -0.27 -1.04 5.68
N SER A 123 -1.49 -1.28 6.18
CA SER A 123 -2.09 -2.63 6.19
C SER A 123 -2.38 -3.16 4.77
N LEU A 124 -2.82 -2.29 3.86
CA LEU A 124 -2.95 -2.62 2.43
C LEU A 124 -1.58 -2.98 1.85
N CYS A 125 -0.54 -2.15 2.05
CA CYS A 125 0.81 -2.42 1.56
C CYS A 125 1.38 -3.73 2.11
N HIS A 126 1.15 -4.04 3.39
CA HIS A 126 1.58 -5.33 3.97
C HIS A 126 0.91 -6.51 3.26
N THR A 127 -0.40 -6.41 2.99
CA THR A 127 -1.14 -7.42 2.23
C THR A 127 -0.67 -7.53 0.78
N VAL A 128 -0.37 -6.41 0.13
CA VAL A 128 0.21 -6.37 -1.22
C VAL A 128 1.58 -7.02 -1.26
N HIS A 129 2.43 -6.78 -0.24
CA HIS A 129 3.73 -7.43 -0.13
C HIS A 129 3.58 -8.95 -0.02
N PHE A 130 2.61 -9.43 0.77
CA PHE A 130 2.26 -10.85 0.81
C PHE A 130 1.90 -11.37 -0.59
N CYS A 131 0.94 -10.76 -1.28
CA CYS A 131 0.54 -11.19 -2.63
C CYS A 131 1.73 -11.22 -3.61
N HIS A 132 2.59 -10.19 -3.59
CA HIS A 132 3.80 -10.14 -4.40
C HIS A 132 4.75 -11.31 -4.11
N THR A 133 5.04 -11.59 -2.84
CA THR A 133 5.91 -12.70 -2.44
C THR A 133 5.34 -14.07 -2.78
N GLN A 134 4.01 -14.19 -2.88
CA GLN A 134 3.32 -15.42 -3.29
C GLN A 134 3.22 -15.57 -4.82
N GLY A 135 3.84 -14.68 -5.59
CA GLY A 135 3.82 -14.74 -7.05
C GLY A 135 2.45 -14.40 -7.65
N TRP A 136 1.68 -13.51 -7.02
CA TRP A 136 0.45 -12.98 -7.61
C TRP A 136 0.75 -11.83 -8.58
N LEU A 137 -0.13 -11.64 -9.56
CA LEU A 137 -0.18 -10.44 -10.37
C LEU A 137 -0.86 -9.33 -9.56
N VAL A 138 -0.12 -8.26 -9.28
CA VAL A 138 -0.58 -7.16 -8.42
C VAL A 138 -1.00 -5.98 -9.28
N LEU A 139 -2.29 -5.65 -9.24
CA LEU A 139 -2.86 -4.45 -9.82
C LEU A 139 -3.09 -3.44 -8.68
N HIS A 140 -2.12 -2.55 -8.46
CA HIS A 140 -2.16 -1.58 -7.37
C HIS A 140 -2.50 -0.16 -7.87
N VAL A 141 -3.50 0.47 -7.24
CA VAL A 141 -3.84 1.89 -7.39
C VAL A 141 -3.62 2.55 -6.02
N PRO A 142 -2.48 3.25 -5.83
CA PRO A 142 -2.05 3.68 -4.50
C PRO A 142 -2.73 4.94 -3.97
N ASP A 143 -3.39 5.72 -4.83
CA ASP A 143 -4.30 6.79 -4.42
C ASP A 143 -5.31 7.03 -5.55
N ALA A 144 -6.51 6.44 -5.41
CA ALA A 144 -7.57 6.63 -6.39
C ALA A 144 -8.07 8.08 -6.47
N PHE A 145 -7.82 8.92 -5.45
CA PHE A 145 -8.21 10.33 -5.53
C PHE A 145 -7.43 11.11 -6.57
N LEU A 146 -6.20 10.69 -6.92
CA LEU A 146 -5.41 11.32 -7.99
C LEU A 146 -6.06 11.20 -9.36
N TRP A 147 -7.01 10.27 -9.54
CA TRP A 147 -7.76 10.12 -10.78
C TRP A 147 -9.00 11.02 -10.83
N VAL A 148 -9.45 11.59 -9.71
CA VAL A 148 -10.64 12.46 -9.65
C VAL A 148 -10.33 13.91 -9.24
N LYS A 149 -9.06 14.26 -9.08
CA LYS A 149 -8.60 15.64 -8.78
C LYS A 149 -7.25 15.94 -9.40
N ASN A 150 -6.88 17.22 -9.42
CA ASN A 150 -5.56 17.71 -9.89
C ASN A 150 -5.14 17.18 -11.28
N CYS A 151 -6.11 17.00 -12.17
CA CYS A 151 -5.85 16.55 -13.53
C CYS A 151 -5.28 17.73 -14.35
N LYS A 152 -4.05 17.57 -14.84
CA LYS A 152 -3.35 18.60 -15.62
C LYS A 152 -3.81 18.62 -17.08
N GLU A 153 -4.10 17.45 -17.64
CA GLU A 153 -4.47 17.27 -19.03
C GLU A 153 -5.65 16.30 -19.08
N LEU A 154 -6.78 16.80 -19.59
CA LEU A 154 -8.02 16.05 -19.78
C LEU A 154 -8.35 16.09 -21.27
N LEU A 155 -8.52 14.94 -21.90
CA LEU A 155 -8.82 14.84 -23.33
C LEU A 155 -10.18 14.15 -23.52
N PRO A 156 -10.98 14.50 -24.54
CA PRO A 156 -12.11 13.67 -24.93
C PRO A 156 -11.61 12.30 -25.39
N SER A 157 -12.26 11.23 -24.95
CA SER A 157 -11.81 9.88 -25.28
C SER A 157 -12.03 9.56 -26.76
N SER A 158 -11.00 8.99 -27.38
CA SER A 158 -11.04 8.57 -28.78
C SER A 158 -11.87 7.29 -28.98
N PHE A 159 -11.97 6.46 -27.93
CA PHE A 159 -12.72 5.21 -27.94
C PHE A 159 -14.20 5.42 -27.56
N ASN A 160 -14.50 6.35 -26.65
CA ASN A 160 -15.88 6.64 -26.24
C ASN A 160 -16.09 8.15 -26.08
N THR A 161 -16.87 8.74 -26.98
CA THR A 161 -17.14 10.19 -27.03
C THR A 161 -17.84 10.76 -25.81
N SER A 162 -18.47 9.92 -24.96
CA SER A 162 -19.07 10.34 -23.69
C SER A 162 -18.09 10.37 -22.50
N ARG A 163 -16.82 10.02 -22.72
CA ARG A 163 -15.81 9.93 -21.67
C ARG A 163 -14.62 10.84 -21.91
N PHE A 164 -13.85 11.02 -20.84
CA PHE A 164 -12.61 11.76 -20.82
C PHE A 164 -11.43 10.88 -20.39
N ASP A 165 -10.34 11.06 -21.09
CA ASP A 165 -9.07 10.40 -20.89
C ASP A 165 -8.11 11.27 -20.07
N GLN A 166 -7.31 10.60 -19.23
CA GLN A 166 -6.32 11.18 -18.34
C GLN A 166 -4.95 10.60 -18.67
N PRO A 167 -4.37 10.99 -19.83
CA PRO A 167 -3.25 10.29 -20.46
C PRO A 167 -1.99 10.27 -19.58
N LEU A 168 -1.73 11.33 -18.81
CA LEU A 168 -0.56 11.43 -17.93
C LEU A 168 -0.65 10.45 -16.76
N GLN A 169 -1.79 10.41 -16.06
CA GLN A 169 -2.06 9.49 -14.96
C GLN A 169 -2.01 8.03 -15.45
N ALA A 170 -2.61 7.77 -16.62
CA ALA A 170 -2.63 6.46 -17.22
C ALA A 170 -1.23 5.96 -17.60
N ALA A 171 -0.42 6.81 -18.27
CA ALA A 171 0.95 6.46 -18.65
C ALA A 171 1.85 6.22 -17.43
N GLU A 172 1.71 7.04 -16.39
CA GLU A 172 2.42 6.86 -15.13
C GLU A 172 2.06 5.53 -14.47
N TRP A 173 0.77 5.23 -14.36
CA TRP A 173 0.30 3.97 -13.81
C TRP A 173 0.81 2.76 -14.62
N LEU A 174 0.80 2.82 -15.95
CA LEU A 174 1.30 1.74 -16.82
C LEU A 174 2.81 1.47 -16.60
N ARG A 175 3.64 2.51 -16.43
CA ARG A 175 5.07 2.32 -16.13
C ARG A 175 5.27 1.55 -14.84
N HIS A 176 4.48 1.87 -13.82
CA HIS A 176 4.58 1.20 -12.54
C HIS A 176 4.00 -0.21 -12.55
N PHE A 177 2.89 -0.41 -13.27
CA PHE A 177 2.32 -1.73 -13.51
C PHE A 177 3.33 -2.64 -14.22
N LYS A 178 4.10 -2.10 -15.19
CA LYS A 178 5.17 -2.81 -15.88
C LYS A 178 6.26 -3.30 -14.93
N ILE A 179 6.78 -2.42 -14.08
CA ILE A 179 7.82 -2.75 -13.10
C ILE A 179 7.33 -3.84 -12.13
N THR A 180 6.09 -3.72 -11.66
CA THR A 180 5.55 -4.63 -10.64
C THR A 180 5.32 -6.05 -11.17
N ASN A 181 4.93 -6.17 -12.44
CA ASN A 181 4.42 -7.41 -13.02
C ASN A 181 5.23 -7.93 -14.21
N GLU A 182 6.50 -7.50 -14.33
CA GLU A 182 7.38 -7.82 -15.47
C GLU A 182 7.36 -9.31 -15.85
N GLN A 183 7.40 -10.19 -14.84
CA GLN A 183 7.41 -11.65 -15.01
C GLN A 183 6.14 -12.23 -15.69
N PHE A 184 5.03 -11.50 -15.70
CA PHE A 184 3.76 -11.92 -16.30
C PHE A 184 3.56 -11.32 -17.71
N LEU A 185 4.16 -10.17 -17.98
CA LEU A 185 3.94 -9.43 -19.22
C LEU A 185 4.37 -10.17 -20.49
N SER A 186 5.37 -11.04 -20.37
CA SER A 186 5.85 -11.89 -21.46
C SER A 186 5.08 -13.22 -21.60
N LYS A 187 4.14 -13.51 -20.68
CA LYS A 187 3.41 -14.79 -20.62
C LYS A 187 1.94 -14.62 -20.99
N ILE A 188 1.31 -13.55 -20.52
CA ILE A 188 -0.11 -13.28 -20.76
C ILE A 188 -0.28 -12.78 -22.20
N LYS A 189 -1.23 -13.37 -22.92
CA LYS A 189 -1.59 -12.99 -24.29
C LYS A 189 -2.96 -12.32 -24.30
N THR A 190 -3.16 -11.34 -25.16
CA THR A 190 -4.47 -10.71 -25.38
C THR A 190 -5.45 -11.74 -25.95
N LYS A 191 -6.70 -11.72 -25.48
CA LYS A 191 -7.81 -12.53 -26.00
C LYS A 191 -8.68 -11.75 -26.97
N GLN A 192 -8.39 -10.47 -27.18
CA GLN A 192 -9.14 -9.62 -28.09
C GLN A 192 -8.21 -8.72 -28.92
N ARG A 193 -8.72 -8.32 -30.09
CA ARG A 193 -8.12 -7.28 -30.91
C ARG A 193 -8.51 -5.89 -30.39
N TYR A 194 -7.54 -4.99 -30.32
CA TYR A 194 -7.73 -3.61 -29.90
C TYR A 194 -7.28 -2.66 -31.00
N VAL A 195 -8.15 -1.73 -31.40
CA VAL A 195 -7.88 -0.73 -32.44
C VAL A 195 -7.66 0.61 -31.75
N TRP A 196 -6.47 1.20 -31.92
CA TRP A 196 -6.08 2.46 -31.28
C TRP A 196 -6.27 3.65 -32.21
N THR A 197 -5.91 3.44 -33.48
CA THR A 197 -6.10 4.42 -34.56
C THR A 197 -6.51 3.68 -35.83
N LYS A 198 -6.77 4.42 -36.92
CA LYS A 198 -7.06 3.82 -38.23
C LYS A 198 -5.93 2.92 -38.75
N SER A 199 -4.69 3.17 -38.32
CA SER A 199 -3.49 2.48 -38.80
C SER A 199 -2.81 1.60 -37.75
N GLU A 200 -3.12 1.78 -36.46
CA GLU A 200 -2.49 1.04 -35.36
C GLU A 200 -3.54 0.17 -34.63
N SER A 201 -3.31 -1.15 -34.62
CA SER A 201 -4.06 -2.11 -33.81
C SER A 201 -3.11 -3.09 -33.11
N THR A 202 -3.56 -3.62 -31.98
CA THR A 202 -2.97 -4.78 -31.32
C THR A 202 -3.85 -5.97 -31.62
N GLU A 203 -3.29 -6.99 -32.27
CA GLU A 203 -4.02 -8.18 -32.64
C GLU A 203 -4.26 -9.11 -31.44
N GLU A 204 -5.22 -10.01 -31.60
CA GLU A 204 -5.43 -11.09 -30.63
C GLU A 204 -4.19 -11.98 -30.57
N GLY A 205 -3.83 -12.43 -29.37
CA GLY A 205 -2.65 -13.27 -29.13
C GLY A 205 -1.35 -12.50 -28.92
N SER A 206 -1.33 -11.18 -29.06
CA SER A 206 -0.18 -10.33 -28.71
C SER A 206 0.14 -10.40 -27.22
N LEU A 207 1.40 -10.17 -26.84
CA LEU A 207 1.80 -10.20 -25.43
C LEU A 207 1.27 -8.99 -24.67
N LEU A 208 0.83 -9.19 -23.42
CA LEU A 208 0.34 -8.10 -22.57
C LEU A 208 1.41 -7.01 -22.36
N GLY A 209 2.69 -7.39 -22.33
CA GLY A 209 3.80 -6.44 -22.29
C GLY A 209 3.86 -5.49 -23.48
N GLN A 210 3.55 -5.97 -24.69
CA GLN A 210 3.50 -5.13 -25.89
C GLN A 210 2.36 -4.11 -25.82
N LEU A 211 1.21 -4.52 -25.28
CA LEU A 211 0.07 -3.65 -25.03
C LEU A 211 0.45 -2.53 -24.03
N VAL A 212 1.10 -2.89 -22.93
CA VAL A 212 1.57 -1.94 -21.91
C VAL A 212 2.61 -0.97 -22.48
N ASP A 213 3.59 -1.48 -23.24
CA ASP A 213 4.65 -0.67 -23.85
C ASP A 213 4.13 0.32 -24.88
N MET A 214 3.11 -0.08 -25.63
CA MET A 214 2.41 0.82 -26.55
C MET A 214 1.75 1.97 -25.77
N GLY A 215 1.01 1.69 -24.68
CA GLY A 215 0.41 2.75 -23.86
C GLY A 215 1.45 3.69 -23.24
N ILE A 216 2.58 3.17 -22.75
CA ILE A 216 3.66 4.01 -22.21
C ILE A 216 4.26 4.92 -23.31
N SER A 217 4.43 4.40 -24.52
CA SER A 217 5.05 5.12 -25.63
C SER A 217 4.08 6.10 -26.32
N ARG A 218 2.79 5.75 -26.40
CA ARG A 218 1.72 6.51 -27.04
C ARG A 218 0.79 7.10 -25.99
N VAL A 219 1.26 8.16 -25.33
CA VAL A 219 0.61 8.74 -24.14
C VAL A 219 -0.88 9.07 -24.35
N LYS A 220 -1.30 9.49 -25.55
CA LYS A 220 -2.71 9.81 -25.86
C LYS A 220 -3.66 8.60 -25.72
N SER A 221 -3.19 7.39 -26.02
CA SER A 221 -4.00 6.16 -25.94
C SER A 221 -3.88 5.46 -24.59
N SER A 222 -3.06 5.97 -23.67
CA SER A 222 -2.77 5.33 -22.38
C SER A 222 -4.02 4.98 -21.58
N SER A 223 -5.03 5.85 -21.55
CA SER A 223 -6.25 5.63 -20.76
C SER A 223 -7.02 4.41 -21.26
N ASP A 224 -7.13 4.27 -22.59
CA ASP A 224 -7.77 3.12 -23.22
C ASP A 224 -6.94 1.84 -23.03
N VAL A 225 -5.61 1.94 -23.07
CA VAL A 225 -4.71 0.82 -22.77
C VAL A 225 -4.87 0.33 -21.34
N VAL A 226 -4.99 1.22 -20.35
CA VAL A 226 -5.30 0.83 -18.97
C VAL A 226 -6.61 0.06 -18.91
N GLY A 227 -7.65 0.55 -19.59
CA GLY A 227 -8.94 -0.15 -19.69
C GLY A 227 -8.80 -1.54 -20.33
N ALA A 228 -8.01 -1.66 -21.40
CA ALA A 228 -7.74 -2.93 -22.07
C ALA A 228 -6.99 -3.91 -21.16
N VAL A 229 -5.96 -3.45 -20.45
CA VAL A 229 -5.21 -4.27 -19.48
C VAL A 229 -6.13 -4.77 -18.36
N MET A 230 -6.92 -3.88 -17.74
CA MET A 230 -7.89 -4.28 -16.70
C MET A 230 -8.91 -5.31 -17.23
N LYS A 231 -9.38 -5.13 -18.46
CA LYS A 231 -10.33 -6.03 -19.12
C LYS A 231 -9.70 -7.41 -19.38
N GLU A 232 -8.50 -7.47 -19.95
CA GLU A 232 -7.78 -8.73 -20.22
C GLU A 232 -7.51 -9.50 -18.93
N LEU A 233 -7.00 -8.83 -17.90
CA LEU A 233 -6.72 -9.46 -16.61
C LEU A 233 -8.00 -10.01 -15.97
N ARG A 234 -9.10 -9.27 -16.02
CA ARG A 234 -10.40 -9.72 -15.50
C ARG A 234 -10.97 -10.91 -16.27
N LEU A 235 -10.84 -10.92 -17.60
CA LEU A 235 -11.33 -12.02 -18.45
C LEU A 235 -10.53 -13.31 -18.25
N GLN A 236 -9.22 -13.17 -18.05
CA GLN A 236 -8.31 -14.31 -17.95
C GLN A 236 -8.15 -14.82 -16.52
N SER A 237 -8.36 -14.00 -15.49
CA SER A 237 -8.22 -14.48 -14.10
C SER A 237 -9.21 -15.63 -13.81
N GLY A 238 -8.70 -16.68 -13.17
CA GLY A 238 -9.48 -17.87 -12.81
C GLY A 238 -9.71 -18.87 -13.95
N GLN A 239 -9.29 -18.53 -15.17
CA GLN A 239 -9.34 -19.49 -16.28
C GLN A 239 -8.26 -20.58 -16.11
N PRO A 240 -8.53 -21.84 -16.52
CA PRO A 240 -7.55 -22.93 -16.41
C PRO A 240 -6.24 -22.68 -17.15
N GLU A 241 -6.29 -21.91 -18.24
CA GLU A 241 -5.13 -21.52 -19.05
C GLU A 241 -4.26 -20.44 -18.39
N SER A 242 -4.80 -19.74 -17.38
CA SER A 242 -4.16 -18.58 -16.76
C SER A 242 -3.32 -19.00 -15.56
N ASN A 243 -2.00 -18.95 -15.73
CA ASN A 243 -1.06 -19.27 -14.66
C ASN A 243 -0.75 -18.06 -13.75
N PHE A 244 -1.77 -17.35 -13.27
CA PHE A 244 -1.61 -16.25 -12.32
C PHE A 244 -2.84 -16.08 -11.42
N ARG A 245 -2.61 -15.61 -10.19
CA ARG A 245 -3.66 -15.08 -9.30
C ARG A 245 -3.66 -13.57 -9.36
N LEU A 246 -4.84 -12.95 -9.35
CA LEU A 246 -4.98 -11.50 -9.46
C LEU A 246 -5.25 -10.86 -8.08
N ALA A 247 -4.40 -9.92 -7.66
CA ALA A 247 -4.63 -9.07 -6.50
C ALA A 247 -4.96 -7.64 -6.96
N VAL A 248 -6.20 -7.21 -6.79
CA VAL A 248 -6.65 -5.84 -7.09
C VAL A 248 -6.55 -5.02 -5.80
N ALA A 249 -5.53 -4.18 -5.69
CA ALA A 249 -5.26 -3.35 -4.52
C ALA A 249 -5.62 -1.88 -4.79
N VAL A 250 -6.56 -1.30 -4.05
CA VAL A 250 -7.02 0.09 -4.29
C VAL A 250 -7.09 0.88 -2.98
N ASP A 251 -6.24 1.90 -2.84
CA ASP A 251 -6.31 2.84 -1.71
C ASP A 251 -7.27 4.00 -2.04
N GLY A 252 -8.14 4.35 -1.09
CA GLY A 252 -9.12 5.43 -1.26
C GLY A 252 -10.22 5.09 -2.26
N VAL A 253 -10.75 3.86 -2.23
CA VAL A 253 -11.75 3.35 -3.18
C VAL A 253 -13.02 4.20 -3.24
N ASN A 254 -13.32 4.95 -2.18
CA ASN A 254 -14.42 5.90 -2.15
C ASN A 254 -14.28 7.06 -3.15
N ALA A 255 -13.09 7.29 -3.71
CA ALA A 255 -12.91 8.19 -4.85
C ALA A 255 -13.75 7.79 -6.07
N LEU A 256 -14.00 6.48 -6.24
CA LEU A 256 -14.65 5.96 -7.45
C LEU A 256 -16.12 6.35 -7.53
N TRP A 257 -16.83 6.54 -6.41
CA TRP A 257 -18.26 6.88 -6.37
C TRP A 257 -18.56 8.23 -5.71
N GLY A 258 -17.51 8.97 -5.32
CA GLY A 258 -17.63 10.33 -4.80
C GLY A 258 -17.85 11.36 -5.91
N ARG A 259 -17.37 12.59 -5.68
CA ARG A 259 -17.38 13.68 -6.68
C ARG A 259 -15.98 13.93 -7.18
N SER A 260 -15.84 14.50 -8.38
CA SER A 260 -14.55 14.98 -8.90
C SER A 260 -14.41 16.50 -8.73
N THR A 261 -13.17 17.00 -8.69
CA THR A 261 -12.88 18.44 -8.83
C THR A 261 -12.50 18.81 -10.26
N ILE A 262 -12.51 17.85 -11.18
CA ILE A 262 -12.13 18.05 -12.58
C ILE A 262 -13.29 18.76 -13.29
N LYS A 263 -12.95 19.72 -14.15
CA LYS A 263 -13.92 20.50 -14.92
C LYS A 263 -13.70 20.32 -16.40
N LYS A 264 -14.80 20.35 -17.16
CA LYS A 264 -14.80 20.42 -18.62
C LYS A 264 -14.39 21.82 -19.08
N GLU A 265 -14.20 22.01 -20.38
CA GLU A 265 -13.85 23.32 -20.96
C GLU A 265 -14.91 24.39 -20.68
N ASP A 266 -16.18 23.99 -20.67
CA ASP A 266 -17.33 24.84 -20.32
C ASP A 266 -17.47 25.12 -18.80
N ARG A 267 -16.51 24.65 -18.00
CA ARG A 267 -16.45 24.74 -16.53
C ARG A 267 -17.48 23.91 -15.77
N SER A 268 -18.30 23.11 -16.46
CA SER A 268 -19.14 22.11 -15.80
C SER A 268 -18.28 21.03 -15.13
N ALA A 269 -18.83 20.38 -14.11
CA ALA A 269 -18.14 19.31 -13.40
C ALA A 269 -18.07 18.05 -14.27
N VAL A 270 -16.95 17.33 -14.20
CA VAL A 270 -16.83 15.98 -14.76
C VAL A 270 -17.25 14.99 -13.69
N GLU A 271 -18.27 14.18 -13.97
CA GLU A 271 -18.67 13.10 -13.07
C GLU A 271 -17.65 11.96 -13.12
N PRO A 272 -17.38 11.24 -12.01
CA PRO A 272 -16.38 10.17 -12.03
C PRO A 272 -16.69 9.06 -13.03
N GLU A 273 -17.94 8.84 -13.41
CA GLU A 273 -18.33 7.87 -14.43
C GLU A 273 -17.92 8.29 -15.86
N GLU A 274 -17.75 9.59 -16.10
CA GLU A 274 -17.26 10.13 -17.37
C GLU A 274 -15.75 9.96 -17.51
N LEU A 275 -15.01 9.59 -16.45
CA LEU A 275 -13.56 9.39 -16.50
C LEU A 275 -13.21 7.95 -16.88
N THR A 276 -12.48 7.75 -17.97
CA THR A 276 -12.14 6.42 -18.52
C THR A 276 -11.43 5.53 -17.49
N LEU A 277 -10.50 6.08 -16.71
CA LEU A 277 -9.77 5.33 -15.68
C LEU A 277 -10.69 4.84 -14.54
N VAL A 278 -11.54 5.73 -14.02
CA VAL A 278 -12.49 5.42 -12.94
C VAL A 278 -13.52 4.42 -13.42
N TYR A 279 -14.08 4.63 -14.62
CA TYR A 279 -15.07 3.75 -15.21
C TYR A 279 -14.56 2.31 -15.37
N ASN A 280 -13.33 2.13 -15.87
CA ASN A 280 -12.74 0.80 -16.02
C ASN A 280 -12.35 0.17 -14.67
N LEU A 281 -11.87 0.97 -13.71
CA LEU A 281 -11.57 0.46 -12.37
C LEU A 281 -12.85 0.02 -11.63
N ARG A 282 -13.97 0.73 -11.75
CA ARG A 282 -15.27 0.31 -11.20
C ARG A 282 -15.67 -1.09 -11.68
N LYS A 283 -15.43 -1.43 -12.95
CA LYS A 283 -15.70 -2.79 -13.49
C LYS A 283 -14.83 -3.87 -12.86
N LEU A 284 -13.62 -3.53 -12.45
CA LEU A 284 -12.71 -4.45 -11.77
C LEU A 284 -13.07 -4.63 -10.29
N MET A 285 -13.75 -3.64 -9.70
CA MET A 285 -14.28 -3.70 -8.32
C MET A 285 -15.52 -4.58 -8.18
N ASN A 286 -16.16 -4.98 -9.28
CA ASN A 286 -17.21 -5.99 -9.27
C ASN A 286 -16.61 -7.35 -8.93
N ASN A 287 -17.39 -8.22 -8.29
CA ASN A 287 -17.03 -9.62 -8.02
C ASN A 287 -17.53 -10.56 -9.13
N ASP A 288 -17.61 -10.09 -10.38
CA ASP A 288 -18.07 -10.86 -11.55
C ASP A 288 -16.96 -11.73 -12.17
N TRP A 289 -15.85 -11.92 -11.46
CA TRP A 289 -14.67 -12.67 -11.90
C TRP A 289 -14.12 -13.54 -10.77
N THR A 290 -13.26 -14.51 -11.11
CA THR A 290 -12.70 -15.52 -10.18
C THR A 290 -11.17 -15.55 -10.28
N GLY A 291 -10.47 -16.36 -9.48
CA GLY A 291 -9.01 -16.50 -9.58
C GLY A 291 -8.20 -15.41 -8.86
N GLY A 292 -8.84 -14.61 -8.02
CA GLY A 292 -8.15 -13.56 -7.28
C GLY A 292 -8.98 -12.91 -6.17
N ALA A 293 -8.53 -11.75 -5.71
CA ALA A 293 -9.15 -11.00 -4.62
C ALA A 293 -9.02 -9.49 -4.83
N ILE A 294 -9.97 -8.77 -4.25
CA ILE A 294 -10.03 -7.31 -4.22
C ILE A 294 -9.73 -6.85 -2.79
N ILE A 295 -8.69 -6.04 -2.63
CA ILE A 295 -8.23 -5.55 -1.33
C ILE A 295 -8.21 -4.03 -1.41
N SER A 296 -9.05 -3.38 -0.63
CA SER A 296 -9.26 -1.93 -0.78
C SER A 296 -9.29 -1.22 0.56
N THR A 297 -9.14 0.10 0.53
CA THR A 297 -9.35 0.94 1.71
C THR A 297 -10.40 2.00 1.39
N VAL A 298 -11.14 2.43 2.42
CA VAL A 298 -11.77 3.75 2.41
C VAL A 298 -10.86 4.77 3.09
N CYS A 299 -10.79 5.97 2.55
CA CYS A 299 -9.93 7.02 3.10
C CYS A 299 -10.63 8.37 3.14
N GLN A 300 -10.54 9.03 4.30
CA GLN A 300 -10.97 10.42 4.49
C GLN A 300 -9.90 11.39 3.97
N THR A 301 -8.62 11.07 4.11
CA THR A 301 -7.53 11.93 3.62
C THR A 301 -7.58 11.98 2.10
N GLY A 302 -7.74 13.16 1.54
CA GLY A 302 -7.84 13.34 0.09
C GLY A 302 -9.24 13.19 -0.48
N SER A 303 -10.21 12.78 0.35
CA SER A 303 -11.63 12.78 0.02
C SER A 303 -12.15 14.18 -0.29
N LEU A 304 -13.17 14.24 -1.13
CA LEU A 304 -13.76 15.47 -1.64
C LEU A 304 -15.18 15.61 -1.10
N PHE A 305 -15.52 16.77 -0.56
CA PHE A 305 -16.87 17.11 -0.08
C PHE A 305 -17.43 16.18 1.02
N ILE A 306 -16.55 15.56 1.82
CA ILE A 306 -16.91 14.67 2.93
C ILE A 306 -16.41 15.27 4.25
N SER A 307 -17.16 15.03 5.33
CA SER A 307 -16.78 15.49 6.68
C SER A 307 -15.40 14.98 7.09
N LYS A 308 -14.62 15.81 7.79
CA LYS A 308 -13.31 15.42 8.33
C LYS A 308 -13.40 14.33 9.41
N SER A 309 -14.55 14.21 10.06
CA SER A 309 -14.79 13.19 11.08
C SER A 309 -15.27 11.86 10.50
N ALA A 310 -15.69 11.80 9.23
CA ALA A 310 -16.21 10.59 8.62
C ALA A 310 -15.12 9.55 8.42
N TYR A 311 -15.41 8.30 8.76
CA TYR A 311 -14.47 7.19 8.62
C TYR A 311 -15.13 5.83 8.38
N LEU A 312 -16.46 5.75 8.53
CA LEU A 312 -17.19 4.51 8.31
C LEU A 312 -17.37 4.26 6.81
N PRO A 313 -17.41 2.99 6.36
CA PRO A 313 -17.59 2.66 4.95
C PRO A 313 -18.83 3.32 4.32
N GLN A 314 -19.99 3.26 4.98
CA GLN A 314 -21.23 3.84 4.47
C GLN A 314 -21.15 5.36 4.32
N GLU A 315 -20.53 6.06 5.27
CA GLU A 315 -20.33 7.52 5.21
C GLU A 315 -19.41 7.92 4.06
N LEU A 316 -18.33 7.16 3.85
CA LEU A 316 -17.29 7.50 2.88
C LEU A 316 -17.65 7.08 1.45
N LEU A 317 -18.27 5.91 1.28
CA LEU A 317 -18.70 5.39 -0.02
C LEU A 317 -19.98 6.06 -0.52
N GLY A 318 -20.82 6.56 0.41
CA GLY A 318 -22.19 6.95 0.11
C GLY A 318 -23.06 5.73 -0.25
N GLU A 319 -24.34 5.98 -0.52
CA GLU A 319 -25.32 4.95 -0.90
C GLU A 319 -24.87 4.18 -2.15
N THR A 320 -24.54 4.91 -3.23
CA THR A 320 -24.16 4.31 -4.51
C THR A 320 -22.90 3.46 -4.42
N GLY A 321 -21.86 3.94 -3.72
CA GLY A 321 -20.62 3.19 -3.55
C GLY A 321 -20.78 1.98 -2.65
N PHE A 322 -21.62 2.09 -1.61
CA PHE A 322 -21.92 0.99 -0.70
C PHE A 322 -22.66 -0.13 -1.44
N ASP A 323 -23.75 0.19 -2.15
CA ASP A 323 -24.53 -0.77 -2.93
C ASP A 323 -23.72 -1.48 -4.01
N LYS A 324 -22.77 -0.77 -4.64
CA LYS A 324 -21.89 -1.36 -5.66
C LYS A 324 -20.82 -2.25 -5.06
N MET A 325 -20.35 -1.98 -3.85
CA MET A 325 -19.32 -2.74 -3.16
C MET A 325 -19.88 -3.95 -2.38
N ASP A 326 -21.15 -3.90 -2.00
CA ASP A 326 -21.82 -4.97 -1.27
C ASP A 326 -21.94 -6.25 -2.14
N PRO A 327 -21.72 -7.46 -1.58
CA PRO A 327 -21.14 -7.75 -0.27
C PRO A 327 -19.61 -7.60 -0.22
N PHE A 328 -19.10 -7.09 0.90
CA PHE A 328 -17.67 -7.02 1.22
C PHE A 328 -17.39 -7.40 2.68
N ILE A 329 -16.13 -7.74 2.98
CA ILE A 329 -15.63 -8.05 4.32
C ILE A 329 -15.01 -6.77 4.91
N PRO A 330 -15.69 -6.08 5.85
CA PRO A 330 -15.15 -4.90 6.50
C PRO A 330 -14.05 -5.27 7.50
N VAL A 331 -12.87 -4.66 7.38
CA VAL A 331 -11.74 -4.89 8.30
C VAL A 331 -11.38 -3.58 9.00
N SER A 332 -11.62 -3.52 10.31
CA SER A 332 -11.35 -2.34 11.12
C SER A 332 -9.85 -2.18 11.38
N VAL A 333 -9.32 -0.98 11.17
CA VAL A 333 -7.93 -0.61 11.45
C VAL A 333 -7.89 0.40 12.60
N PRO A 334 -7.72 -0.06 13.85
CA PRO A 334 -7.67 0.79 15.03
C PRO A 334 -6.33 1.54 15.15
N ASN A 335 -6.29 2.49 16.09
CA ASN A 335 -5.03 3.04 16.61
C ASN A 335 -4.17 1.93 17.23
N TYR A 336 -2.91 2.24 17.57
CA TYR A 336 -2.03 1.25 18.15
C TYR A 336 -2.57 0.71 19.47
N SER A 337 -2.43 -0.60 19.66
CA SER A 337 -2.49 -1.22 21.00
C SER A 337 -1.32 -0.73 21.86
N GLU A 338 -1.34 -1.02 23.16
CA GLU A 338 -0.21 -0.70 24.05
C GLU A 338 1.09 -1.35 23.58
N LYS A 339 1.04 -2.62 23.17
CA LYS A 339 2.19 -3.35 22.63
C LYS A 339 2.70 -2.70 21.33
N GLU A 340 1.81 -2.41 20.38
CA GLU A 340 2.20 -1.77 19.11
C GLU A 340 2.81 -0.38 19.35
N PHE A 341 2.24 0.41 20.26
CA PHE A 341 2.80 1.70 20.65
C PHE A 341 4.19 1.55 21.25
N GLU A 342 4.37 0.60 22.18
CA GLU A 342 5.65 0.31 22.80
C GLU A 342 6.71 -0.04 21.76
N SER A 343 6.38 -0.94 20.84
CA SER A 343 7.29 -1.35 19.78
C SER A 343 7.64 -0.19 18.84
N CYS A 344 6.68 0.69 18.52
CA CYS A 344 6.94 1.90 17.73
C CYS A 344 7.88 2.87 18.45
N TYR A 345 7.63 3.12 19.75
CA TYR A 345 8.47 3.98 20.57
C TYR A 345 9.91 3.44 20.67
N LEU A 346 10.07 2.15 20.96
CA LEU A 346 11.38 1.49 21.03
C LEU A 346 12.09 1.50 19.67
N TYR A 347 11.35 1.32 18.56
CA TYR A 347 11.90 1.46 17.22
C TYR A 347 12.46 2.87 16.98
N TYR A 348 11.73 3.92 17.37
CA TYR A 348 12.23 5.29 17.24
C TYR A 348 13.42 5.58 18.15
N MET A 349 13.46 5.03 19.36
CA MET A 349 14.65 5.11 20.22
C MET A 349 15.87 4.42 19.60
N ASP A 350 15.70 3.21 19.06
CA ASP A 350 16.77 2.44 18.38
C ASP A 350 17.36 3.21 17.20
N ARG A 351 16.49 3.93 16.47
CA ARG A 351 16.91 4.79 15.35
C ARG A 351 17.49 6.12 15.76
N ASN A 352 17.59 6.40 17.07
CA ASN A 352 17.90 7.73 17.61
C ASN A 352 17.03 8.81 16.94
N TRP A 353 15.75 8.51 16.70
CA TRP A 353 14.81 9.45 16.10
C TRP A 353 14.29 10.46 17.11
N LEU A 354 14.23 10.06 18.38
CA LEU A 354 13.85 10.90 19.50
C LEU A 354 15.11 11.57 20.08
N GLN A 355 15.30 12.86 19.85
CA GLN A 355 16.49 13.59 20.31
C GLN A 355 16.25 14.33 21.63
N HIS A 356 15.02 14.78 21.90
CA HIS A 356 14.69 15.48 23.14
C HIS A 356 14.88 14.59 24.39
N PRO A 357 15.66 14.99 25.41
CA PRO A 357 15.92 14.15 26.58
C PRO A 357 14.66 13.71 27.35
N GLN A 358 13.65 14.58 27.45
CA GLN A 358 12.40 14.24 28.13
C GLN A 358 11.59 13.18 27.37
N SER A 359 11.76 13.08 26.05
CA SER A 359 11.05 12.07 25.25
C SER A 359 11.53 10.64 25.54
N LEU A 360 12.68 10.50 26.22
CA LEU A 360 13.27 9.22 26.61
C LEU A 360 12.89 8.78 28.03
N THR A 361 12.13 9.61 28.79
CA THR A 361 11.68 9.28 30.14
C THR A 361 10.29 8.62 30.13
N GLU A 362 9.93 7.94 31.22
CA GLU A 362 8.60 7.33 31.37
C GLU A 362 7.49 8.39 31.40
N GLU A 363 7.75 9.57 31.95
CA GLU A 363 6.82 10.71 31.91
C GLU A 363 6.61 11.20 30.48
N GLY A 364 7.68 11.44 29.72
CA GLY A 364 7.57 11.88 28.33
C GLY A 364 6.87 10.85 27.44
N LYS A 365 7.10 9.56 27.69
CA LYS A 365 6.36 8.48 27.03
C LYS A 365 4.86 8.52 27.34
N LYS A 366 4.46 8.77 28.59
CA LYS A 366 3.03 8.95 28.94
C LYS A 366 2.42 10.18 28.26
N GLU A 367 3.17 11.27 28.16
CA GLU A 367 2.75 12.46 27.41
C GLU A 367 2.56 12.15 25.92
N LEU A 368 3.49 11.40 25.31
CA LEU A 368 3.35 10.94 23.92
C LEU A 368 2.11 10.07 23.72
N VAL A 369 1.82 9.14 24.64
CA VAL A 369 0.58 8.33 24.60
C VAL A 369 -0.65 9.24 24.64
N PHE A 370 -0.68 10.21 25.56
CA PHE A 370 -1.80 11.12 25.73
C PHE A 370 -2.02 12.03 24.51
N MET A 371 -0.96 12.70 24.03
CA MET A 371 -1.05 13.63 22.89
C MET A 371 -1.39 12.94 21.57
N THR A 372 -0.85 11.74 21.36
CA THR A 372 -1.07 11.00 20.10
C THR A 372 -2.35 10.17 20.13
N ASN A 373 -2.87 9.88 21.31
CA ASN A 373 -3.89 8.85 21.54
C ASN A 373 -3.55 7.52 20.81
N ARG A 374 -2.26 7.18 20.79
CA ARG A 374 -1.70 6.02 20.06
C ARG A 374 -2.01 6.00 18.56
N ASN A 375 -2.37 7.13 17.96
CA ASN A 375 -2.60 7.22 16.52
C ASN A 375 -1.25 7.20 15.77
N PRO A 376 -1.04 6.27 14.80
CA PRO A 376 0.23 6.13 14.10
C PRO A 376 0.73 7.41 13.42
N THR A 377 -0.16 8.15 12.76
CA THR A 377 0.22 9.40 12.06
C THR A 377 0.53 10.52 13.06
N MET A 378 -0.22 10.62 14.16
CA MET A 378 0.09 11.60 15.20
C MET A 378 1.41 11.28 15.90
N MET A 379 1.69 10.00 16.15
CA MET A 379 2.97 9.54 16.70
C MET A 379 4.14 9.93 15.81
N GLU A 380 4.08 9.61 14.51
CA GLU A 380 5.12 10.01 13.55
C GLU A 380 5.29 11.53 13.48
N ARG A 381 4.18 12.29 13.46
CA ARG A 381 4.20 13.76 13.42
C ARG A 381 4.90 14.38 14.61
N ILE A 382 4.45 14.02 15.81
CA ILE A 382 4.97 14.60 17.04
C ILE A 382 6.44 14.20 17.20
N CYS A 383 6.77 12.93 16.98
CA CYS A 383 8.15 12.45 17.13
C CYS A 383 9.10 13.02 16.08
N SER A 384 8.63 13.39 14.88
CA SER A 384 9.49 14.00 13.84
C SER A 384 10.04 15.38 14.21
N SER A 385 9.49 16.02 15.25
CA SER A 385 9.90 17.34 15.74
C SER A 385 10.61 17.33 17.09
N LEU A 386 10.90 16.15 17.66
CA LEU A 386 11.48 15.97 19.00
C LEU A 386 13.00 15.72 18.97
#